data_AF-A0ABC9BST9-F1
#
_entry.id   AF-A0ABC9BST9-F1
#
_cell.length_a   1.000
_cell.length_b   1.000
_cell.length_c   1.000
_cell.angle_alpha   90.00
_cell.angle_beta   90.00
_cell.angle_gamma   90.00
#
_symmetry.space_group_name_H-M   'P 1'
#
loop_
_entity.id
_entity.type
_entity.pdbx_description
1 polymer ?
#
loop_
_entity_poly.entity_id
_entity_poly.type
_entity_poly.pdbx_seq_one_letter_code
_entity_poly.pdbx_strand_id
1 'polypeptide(L)'
;MKTPTTVSTCTAVMEEGKHVFEIFDYSKHRGMGNGELIRSATFSVGGFDWAIRFYPDGFSANSLNYISVYLELLSKGTRARAGCDLSLIDQTTGLPTSVRKTDLRVFNYADGTRFAPQTGSFMSRSQLEASPYLRDDHLTIQCIVTVSKEPQVSAPAVLNEIEVPPSNIAVHLGNLLDAGDGVDVAFSVGGETFSAHKAVLAMRSPVFKAELFGRMRESKEQLVTIEEMQPDVFRSLLHFIYTDSLPGMDDPEGDVNKDMIHHLLVAADRYAVDRLKLVCQSILCKKLDVETVSATLALAYQHNCDRLKDICLEFITSSATVMDSVVATQGYKNLKRTCPWALVDAFEKSRKFHKA
;
A
#
# COMPACT_ATOMS: atom_id res chain seq x y z
N MET A 1 -33.89 -21.74 21.32
CA MET A 1 -32.67 -21.23 20.65
C MET A 1 -32.45 -19.81 21.13
N LYS A 2 -31.29 -19.48 21.73
CA LYS A 2 -30.98 -18.09 22.09
C LYS A 2 -30.49 -17.38 20.84
N THR A 3 -31.16 -16.30 20.45
CA THR A 3 -30.71 -15.44 19.35
C THR A 3 -29.37 -14.81 19.76
N PRO A 4 -28.31 -14.91 18.93
CA PRO A 4 -27.04 -14.27 19.25
C PRO A 4 -27.19 -12.75 19.17
N THR A 5 -26.71 -12.06 20.21
CA THR A 5 -26.62 -10.60 20.24
C THR A 5 -25.25 -10.20 19.71
N THR A 6 -25.23 -9.37 18.66
CA THR A 6 -24.02 -8.70 18.19
C THR A 6 -23.96 -7.28 18.73
N VAL A 7 -22.75 -6.80 19.04
CA VAL A 7 -22.52 -5.42 19.45
C VAL A 7 -21.44 -4.81 18.56
N SER A 8 -21.73 -3.64 18.01
CA SER A 8 -20.74 -2.76 17.37
C SER A 8 -20.67 -1.46 18.13
N THR A 9 -19.48 -0.88 18.22
CA THR A 9 -19.27 0.45 18.78
C THR A 9 -18.90 1.42 17.66
N CYS A 10 -19.28 2.69 17.81
CA CYS A 10 -18.95 3.75 16.87
C CYS A 10 -18.23 4.85 17.64
N THR A 11 -17.00 5.17 17.22
CA THR A 11 -16.20 6.22 17.84
C THR A 11 -15.97 7.34 16.86
N ALA A 12 -16.24 8.58 17.29
CA ALA A 12 -15.91 9.77 16.53
C ALA A 12 -14.39 9.95 16.51
N VAL A 13 -13.82 10.14 15.31
CA VAL A 13 -12.41 10.48 15.14
C VAL A 13 -12.30 11.94 14.74
N MET A 14 -11.50 12.67 15.51
CA MET A 14 -11.26 14.10 15.31
C MET A 14 -9.78 14.33 15.03
N GLU A 15 -9.47 15.22 14.09
CA GLU A 15 -8.13 15.70 13.85
C GLU A 15 -8.10 17.22 14.03
N GLU A 16 -7.08 17.72 14.72
CA GLU A 16 -6.92 19.15 14.97
C GLU A 16 -5.62 19.66 14.33
N GLY A 17 -5.69 20.86 13.75
CA GLY A 17 -4.53 21.54 13.20
C GLY A 17 -4.58 23.03 13.51
N LYS A 18 -3.39 23.63 13.67
CA LYS A 18 -3.22 25.04 13.99
C LYS A 18 -2.50 25.75 12.86
N HIS A 19 -3.03 26.89 12.44
CA HIS A 19 -2.40 27.79 11.47
C HIS A 19 -2.29 29.20 12.06
N VAL A 20 -1.16 29.86 11.78
CA VAL A 20 -0.89 31.24 12.20
C VAL A 20 -0.65 32.07 10.95
N PHE A 21 -1.40 33.16 10.81
CA PHE A 21 -1.33 34.08 9.70
C PHE A 21 -0.90 35.45 10.20
N GLU A 22 0.34 35.81 9.86
CA GLU A 22 0.96 37.09 10.19
C GLU A 22 0.75 38.10 9.05
N ILE A 23 0.28 39.29 9.41
CA ILE A 23 -0.08 40.35 8.50
C ILE A 23 0.73 41.57 8.91
N PHE A 24 1.77 41.84 8.15
CA PHE A 24 2.60 43.03 8.28
C PHE A 24 2.01 44.17 7.45
N ASP A 25 2.43 45.40 7.75
CA ASP A 25 1.98 46.60 7.03
C ASP A 25 0.44 46.75 7.02
N TYR A 26 -0.26 46.41 8.11
CA TYR A 26 -1.72 46.44 8.20
C TYR A 26 -2.33 47.76 7.68
N SER A 27 -1.70 48.90 7.99
CA SER A 27 -2.13 50.22 7.56
C SER A 27 -2.15 50.38 6.03
N LYS A 28 -1.28 49.70 5.28
CA LYS A 28 -1.26 49.70 3.82
C LYS A 28 -2.36 48.83 3.21
N HIS A 29 -2.86 47.87 3.98
CA HIS A 29 -3.98 47.01 3.62
C HIS A 29 -5.33 47.66 3.90
N ARG A 30 -5.35 48.89 4.44
CA ARG A 30 -6.56 49.68 4.66
C ARG A 30 -6.94 50.48 3.43
N GLY A 31 -8.24 50.63 3.22
CA GLY A 31 -8.78 51.32 2.06
C GLY A 31 -8.74 50.47 0.77
N MET A 32 -8.48 49.17 0.88
CA MET A 32 -8.64 48.22 -0.23
C MET A 32 -10.08 48.19 -0.72
N GLY A 33 -11.03 48.45 0.18
CA GLY A 33 -12.45 48.49 -0.13
C GLY A 33 -13.19 47.30 0.49
N ASN A 34 -14.48 47.49 0.70
CA ASN A 34 -15.34 46.47 1.28
C ASN A 34 -15.44 45.26 0.33
N GLY A 35 -15.24 44.06 0.88
CA GLY A 35 -15.23 42.81 0.11
C GLY A 35 -13.87 42.43 -0.48
N GLU A 36 -12.87 43.31 -0.44
CA GLU A 36 -11.50 42.97 -0.81
C GLU A 36 -10.79 42.23 0.32
N LEU A 37 -9.99 41.21 -0.04
CA LEU A 37 -9.44 40.26 0.93
C LEU A 37 -7.96 39.97 0.74
N ILE A 38 -7.34 39.59 1.86
CA ILE A 38 -6.03 38.94 1.91
C ILE A 38 -6.27 37.51 2.36
N ARG A 39 -5.71 36.55 1.60
CA ARG A 39 -5.82 35.12 1.92
C ARG A 39 -4.48 34.60 2.39
N SER A 40 -4.48 33.82 3.47
CA SER A 40 -3.29 33.11 3.94
C SER A 40 -2.82 32.10 2.89
N ALA A 41 -1.61 31.56 3.11
CA ALA A 41 -1.20 30.32 2.44
C ALA A 41 -2.15 29.17 2.82
N THR A 42 -2.23 28.19 1.91
CA THR A 42 -3.01 26.97 2.15
C THR A 42 -2.34 26.12 3.23
N PHE A 43 -3.14 25.56 4.13
CA PHE A 43 -2.70 24.58 5.12
C PHE A 43 -3.68 23.40 5.19
N SER A 44 -3.19 22.21 5.52
CA SER A 44 -3.97 20.98 5.47
C SER A 44 -4.27 20.44 6.86
N VAL A 45 -5.52 20.08 7.12
CA VAL A 45 -6.00 19.45 8.37
C VAL A 45 -7.09 18.45 8.04
N GLY A 46 -6.99 17.24 8.57
CA GLY A 46 -8.00 16.19 8.40
C GLY A 46 -8.16 15.72 6.96
N GLY A 47 -7.14 15.86 6.11
CA GLY A 47 -7.19 15.55 4.69
C GLY A 47 -7.84 16.62 3.81
N PHE A 48 -8.14 17.79 4.35
CA PHE A 48 -8.70 18.93 3.61
C PHE A 48 -7.75 20.11 3.63
N ASP A 49 -7.82 20.92 2.58
CA ASP A 49 -7.07 22.15 2.41
C ASP A 49 -7.91 23.35 2.84
N TRP A 50 -7.28 24.23 3.61
CA TRP A 50 -7.90 25.37 4.24
C TRP A 50 -7.08 26.63 4.02
N ALA A 51 -7.72 27.79 4.13
CA ALA A 51 -7.04 29.08 4.24
C ALA A 51 -7.83 30.03 5.13
N ILE A 52 -7.14 31.01 5.71
CA ILE A 52 -7.76 32.14 6.41
C ILE A 52 -7.99 33.25 5.39
N ARG A 53 -9.21 33.79 5.36
CA ARG A 53 -9.56 35.02 4.64
C ARG A 53 -9.65 36.17 5.63
N PHE A 54 -8.95 37.25 5.33
CA PHE A 54 -8.98 38.48 6.10
C PHE A 54 -9.49 39.64 5.25
N TYR A 55 -10.48 40.36 5.76
CA TYR A 55 -11.06 41.54 5.13
C TYR A 55 -10.84 42.75 6.05
N PRO A 56 -9.81 43.59 5.77
CA PRO A 56 -9.49 44.77 6.60
C PRO A 56 -10.66 45.77 6.67
N ASP A 57 -11.38 45.94 5.55
CA ASP A 57 -12.47 46.90 5.40
C ASP A 57 -13.88 46.24 5.47
N GLY A 58 -13.93 45.01 6.00
CA GLY A 58 -15.15 44.22 6.14
C GLY A 58 -15.55 43.46 4.87
N PHE A 59 -16.30 42.38 5.07
CA PHE A 59 -16.77 41.50 3.99
C PHE A 59 -17.92 42.07 3.14
N SER A 60 -18.87 42.79 3.75
CA SER A 60 -20.05 43.32 3.06
C SER A 60 -20.47 44.67 3.62
N ALA A 61 -21.46 45.32 2.98
CA ALA A 61 -21.96 46.63 3.41
C ALA A 61 -22.45 46.64 4.87
N ASN A 62 -22.81 45.48 5.43
CA ASN A 62 -23.25 45.35 6.82
C ASN A 62 -22.09 45.31 7.83
N SER A 63 -20.84 45.20 7.37
CA SER A 63 -19.63 45.10 8.20
C SER A 63 -18.60 46.20 7.94
N LEU A 64 -19.02 47.35 7.40
CA LEU A 64 -18.13 48.48 7.04
C LEU A 64 -17.24 49.00 8.18
N ASN A 65 -17.65 48.83 9.44
CA ASN A 65 -16.89 49.28 10.62
C ASN A 65 -16.16 48.14 11.33
N TYR A 66 -16.17 46.94 10.75
CA TYR A 66 -15.58 45.74 11.33
C TYR A 66 -14.43 45.24 10.43
N ILE A 67 -13.52 44.50 11.03
CA ILE A 67 -12.74 43.51 10.27
C ILE A 67 -13.56 42.22 10.16
N SER A 68 -13.32 41.45 9.09
CA SER A 68 -13.91 40.11 8.94
C SER A 68 -12.80 39.08 8.75
N VAL A 69 -12.93 37.95 9.45
CA VAL A 69 -11.99 36.83 9.38
C VAL A 69 -12.80 35.55 9.19
N TYR A 70 -12.40 34.72 8.24
CA TYR A 70 -13.04 33.44 7.98
C TYR A 70 -12.01 32.34 7.76
N LEU A 71 -12.33 31.14 8.21
CA LEU A 71 -11.77 29.92 7.66
C LEU A 71 -12.51 29.58 6.36
N GLU A 72 -11.77 29.26 5.30
CA GLU A 72 -12.28 28.80 4.01
C GLU A 72 -11.82 27.37 3.72
N LEU A 73 -12.72 26.52 3.22
CA LEU A 73 -12.41 25.23 2.62
C LEU A 73 -11.99 25.43 1.14
N LEU A 74 -10.81 24.92 0.78
CA LEU A 74 -10.24 25.01 -0.57
C LEU A 74 -10.29 23.70 -1.35
N SER A 75 -10.47 22.54 -0.69
CA SER A 75 -10.60 21.25 -1.35
C SER A 75 -11.84 21.23 -2.26
N LYS A 76 -11.61 21.12 -3.57
CA LYS A 76 -12.66 21.21 -4.59
C LYS A 76 -13.54 19.97 -4.59
N GLY A 77 -14.86 20.17 -4.73
CA GLY A 77 -15.82 19.08 -4.87
C GLY A 77 -16.03 18.24 -3.60
N THR A 78 -15.51 18.69 -2.46
CA THR A 78 -15.61 17.95 -1.20
C THR A 78 -16.53 18.64 -0.19
N ARG A 79 -16.99 17.86 0.79
CA ARG A 79 -17.68 18.34 1.98
C ARG A 79 -16.87 17.92 3.20
N ALA A 80 -16.55 18.87 4.07
CA ALA A 80 -15.83 18.61 5.32
C ALA A 80 -16.74 18.93 6.50
N ARG A 81 -16.76 18.08 7.52
CA ARG A 81 -17.40 18.40 8.80
C ARG A 81 -16.34 18.90 9.76
N ALA A 82 -16.31 20.20 10.02
CA ALA A 82 -15.27 20.83 10.83
C ALA A 82 -15.82 21.95 11.71
N GLY A 83 -15.07 22.31 12.73
CA GLY A 83 -15.24 23.50 13.55
C GLY A 83 -13.95 24.31 13.53
N CYS A 84 -14.02 25.59 13.84
CA CYS A 84 -12.85 26.45 13.89
C CYS A 84 -12.88 27.40 15.08
N ASP A 85 -11.72 27.70 15.62
CA ASP A 85 -11.49 28.73 16.62
C ASP A 85 -10.52 29.77 16.05
N LEU A 86 -11.03 30.98 15.82
CA LEU A 86 -10.30 32.11 15.28
C LEU A 86 -9.95 33.07 16.42
N SER A 87 -8.65 33.25 16.62
CA SER A 87 -8.06 34.01 17.71
C SER A 87 -7.16 35.12 17.18
N LEU A 88 -7.06 36.20 17.95
CA LEU A 88 -6.04 37.24 17.75
C LEU A 88 -4.93 37.04 18.78
N ILE A 89 -3.68 37.23 18.36
CA ILE A 89 -2.54 37.16 19.27
C ILE A 89 -2.27 38.54 19.85
N ASP A 90 -2.18 38.63 21.17
CA ASP A 90 -1.69 39.83 21.84
C ASP A 90 -0.19 39.99 21.55
N GLN A 91 0.21 41.09 20.88
CA GLN A 91 1.59 41.31 20.44
C GLN A 91 2.57 41.57 21.60
N THR A 92 2.05 41.83 22.81
CA THR A 92 2.88 42.07 24.00
C THR A 92 3.14 40.79 24.77
N THR A 93 2.17 39.88 24.83
CA THR A 93 2.26 38.63 25.61
C THR A 93 2.48 37.39 24.75
N GLY A 94 2.19 37.45 23.45
CA GLY A 94 2.20 36.31 22.53
C GLY A 94 1.04 35.34 22.74
N LEU A 95 0.06 35.67 23.60
CA LEU A 95 -1.04 34.77 23.93
C LEU A 95 -2.25 34.94 22.98
N PRO A 96 -2.86 33.84 22.52
CA PRO A 96 -4.07 33.89 21.70
C PRO A 96 -5.31 34.19 22.54
N THR A 97 -6.16 35.09 22.06
CA THR A 97 -7.52 35.30 22.57
C THR A 97 -8.55 34.89 21.53
N SER A 98 -9.40 33.91 21.87
CA SER A 98 -10.49 33.46 21.00
C SER A 98 -11.49 34.61 20.79
N VAL A 99 -11.74 34.94 19.52
CA VAL A 99 -12.72 35.97 19.14
C VAL A 99 -13.96 35.34 18.55
N ARG A 100 -13.80 34.30 17.70
CA ARG A 100 -14.91 33.55 17.12
C ARG A 100 -14.61 32.06 17.08
N LYS A 101 -15.45 31.29 17.76
CA LYS A 101 -15.46 29.84 17.70
C LYS A 101 -16.75 29.33 17.05
N THR A 102 -16.65 28.27 16.26
CA THR A 102 -17.80 27.59 15.66
C THR A 102 -17.84 26.13 16.07
N ASP A 103 -19.04 25.62 16.32
CA ASP A 103 -19.28 24.18 16.46
C ASP A 103 -19.03 23.43 15.15
N LEU A 104 -18.99 22.10 15.23
CA LEU A 104 -18.88 21.23 14.06
C LEU A 104 -20.04 21.45 13.09
N ARG A 105 -19.71 21.89 11.89
CA ARG A 105 -20.66 22.10 10.80
C ARG A 105 -20.09 21.61 9.48
N VAL A 106 -20.95 21.52 8.47
CA VAL A 106 -20.52 21.18 7.12
C VAL A 106 -19.99 22.43 6.43
N PHE A 107 -18.80 22.30 5.87
CA PHE A 107 -18.22 23.17 4.87
C PHE A 107 -18.40 22.50 3.51
N ASN A 108 -19.06 23.17 2.58
CA ASN A 108 -19.25 22.69 1.21
C ASN A 108 -18.58 23.66 0.24
N TYR A 109 -17.55 23.22 -0.48
CA TYR A 109 -16.81 24.05 -1.43
C TYR A 109 -17.71 24.72 -2.48
N ALA A 110 -18.80 24.05 -2.87
CA ALA A 110 -19.66 24.46 -3.97
C ALA A 110 -20.64 25.61 -3.62
N ASP A 111 -20.79 25.99 -2.36
CA ASP A 111 -21.77 26.99 -1.94
C ASP A 111 -21.23 27.96 -0.86
N GLY A 112 -22.10 28.85 -0.38
CA GLY A 112 -21.76 29.84 0.64
C GLY A 112 -21.38 29.25 2.00
N THR A 113 -21.56 27.95 2.23
CA THR A 113 -21.15 27.26 3.45
C THR A 113 -19.66 26.92 3.45
N ARG A 114 -18.91 27.15 2.36
CA ARG A 114 -17.45 26.92 2.28
C ARG A 114 -16.61 27.74 3.26
N PHE A 115 -17.18 28.75 3.92
CA PHE A 115 -16.48 29.55 4.92
C PHE A 115 -17.20 29.58 6.27
N ALA A 116 -16.46 29.85 7.34
CA ALA A 116 -16.96 30.02 8.70
C ALA A 116 -16.14 31.07 9.47
N PRO A 117 -16.72 31.79 10.43
CA PRO A 117 -18.14 31.77 10.82
C PRO A 117 -19.06 32.41 9.77
N GLN A 118 -20.38 32.23 9.84
CA GLN A 118 -21.34 32.83 8.90
C GLN A 118 -21.77 34.25 9.31
N THR A 119 -20.84 35.05 9.83
CA THR A 119 -21.10 36.43 10.27
C THR A 119 -20.10 37.41 9.67
N GLY A 120 -20.59 38.59 9.28
CA GLY A 120 -19.79 39.70 8.73
C GLY A 120 -18.86 40.36 9.74
N SER A 121 -19.15 40.24 11.04
CA SER A 121 -18.56 41.10 12.07
C SER A 121 -17.67 40.30 13.02
N PHE A 122 -16.36 40.29 12.76
CA PHE A 122 -15.39 39.59 13.59
C PHE A 122 -15.05 40.41 14.83
N MET A 123 -14.46 41.60 14.64
CA MET A 123 -14.14 42.58 15.67
C MET A 123 -14.32 43.99 15.11
N SER A 124 -14.76 44.94 15.93
CA SER A 124 -14.84 46.34 15.52
C SER A 124 -13.45 46.83 15.13
N ARG A 125 -13.34 47.58 14.04
CA ARG A 125 -12.05 48.05 13.55
C ARG A 125 -11.38 49.01 14.54
N SER A 126 -12.16 49.96 15.08
CA SER A 126 -11.67 50.88 16.11
C SER A 126 -11.22 50.16 17.37
N GLN A 127 -11.87 49.05 17.72
CA GLN A 127 -11.47 48.22 18.85
C GLN A 127 -10.16 47.50 18.57
N LEU A 128 -9.99 46.94 17.37
CA LEU A 128 -8.73 46.30 16.96
C LEU A 128 -7.57 47.28 16.99
N GLU A 129 -7.75 48.46 16.40
CA GLU A 129 -6.70 49.50 16.31
C GLU A 129 -6.29 50.06 17.68
N ALA A 130 -7.20 50.01 18.67
CA ALA A 130 -6.91 50.41 20.04
C ALA A 130 -6.42 49.25 20.93
N SER A 131 -6.39 48.02 20.42
CA SER A 131 -6.08 46.80 21.18
C SER A 131 -4.58 46.45 21.12
N PRO A 132 -4.08 45.60 22.04
CA PRO A 132 -2.72 45.06 21.94
C PRO A 132 -2.53 44.04 20.81
N TYR A 133 -3.58 43.72 20.04
CA TYR A 133 -3.51 42.77 18.92
C TYR A 133 -2.87 43.36 17.67
N LEU A 134 -2.90 44.69 17.52
CA LEU A 134 -2.26 45.43 16.43
C LEU A 134 -1.17 46.32 17.03
N ARG A 135 0.09 45.99 16.76
CA ARG A 135 1.25 46.74 17.23
C ARG A 135 2.33 46.74 16.17
N ASP A 136 3.05 47.85 16.01
CA ASP A 136 4.11 48.01 15.02
C ASP A 136 3.65 47.63 13.58
N ASP A 137 2.40 47.99 13.27
CA ASP A 137 1.71 47.68 12.01
C ASP A 137 1.60 46.17 11.68
N HIS A 138 1.66 45.33 12.72
CA HIS A 138 1.61 43.88 12.64
C HIS A 138 0.39 43.32 13.38
N LEU A 139 -0.34 42.45 12.68
CA LEU A 139 -1.49 41.70 13.18
C LEU A 139 -1.25 40.20 13.00
N THR A 140 -1.53 39.40 14.01
CA THR A 140 -1.42 37.94 13.92
C THR A 140 -2.77 37.29 14.22
N ILE A 141 -3.23 36.47 13.29
CA ILE A 141 -4.46 35.69 13.39
C ILE A 141 -4.09 34.22 13.55
N GLN A 142 -4.56 33.57 14.60
CA GLN A 142 -4.45 32.14 14.78
C GLN A 142 -5.78 31.46 14.46
N CYS A 143 -5.74 30.36 13.73
CA CYS A 143 -6.88 29.48 13.52
C CYS A 143 -6.55 28.07 14.02
N ILE A 144 -7.40 27.53 14.89
CA ILE A 144 -7.44 26.10 15.19
C ILE A 144 -8.61 25.51 14.42
N VAL A 145 -8.35 24.49 13.62
CA VAL A 145 -9.36 23.75 12.84
C VAL A 145 -9.49 22.36 13.42
N THR A 146 -10.71 21.95 13.75
CA THR A 146 -11.00 20.59 14.22
C THR A 146 -11.90 19.90 13.20
N VAL A 147 -11.38 18.88 12.51
CA VAL A 147 -12.07 18.12 11.47
C VAL A 147 -12.58 16.80 12.03
N SER A 148 -13.87 16.53 11.83
CA SER A 148 -14.48 15.21 12.08
C SER A 148 -14.22 14.32 10.88
N LYS A 149 -13.46 13.25 11.09
CA LYS A 149 -13.27 12.19 10.09
C LYS A 149 -14.47 11.24 10.07
N GLU A 150 -14.44 10.30 9.13
CA GLU A 150 -15.39 9.19 9.11
C GLU A 150 -15.36 8.45 10.45
N PRO A 151 -16.53 8.19 11.07
CA PRO A 151 -16.59 7.46 12.32
C PRO A 151 -16.00 6.07 12.15
N GLN A 152 -15.20 5.63 13.13
CA GLN A 152 -14.68 4.27 13.15
C GLN A 152 -15.74 3.38 13.79
N VAL A 153 -16.29 2.47 12.99
CA VAL A 153 -17.24 1.46 13.45
C VAL A 153 -16.48 0.17 13.67
N SER A 154 -16.48 -0.33 14.91
CA SER A 154 -15.86 -1.61 15.21
C SER A 154 -16.61 -2.73 14.48
N ALA A 155 -15.88 -3.74 14.03
CA ALA A 155 -16.51 -4.99 13.59
C ALA A 155 -17.42 -5.52 14.72
N PRO A 156 -18.54 -6.19 14.38
CA PRO A 156 -19.43 -6.75 15.39
C PRO A 156 -18.67 -7.79 16.23
N ALA A 157 -18.52 -7.50 17.52
CA ALA A 157 -17.97 -8.44 18.48
C ALA A 157 -19.10 -9.36 18.97
N VAL A 158 -18.91 -10.67 18.83
CA VAL A 158 -19.81 -11.68 19.40
C VAL A 158 -19.38 -11.92 20.84
N LEU A 159 -20.24 -11.58 21.81
CA LEU A 159 -19.88 -11.56 23.24
C LEU A 159 -19.67 -12.95 23.89
N ASN A 160 -19.60 -14.05 23.13
CA ASN A 160 -19.44 -15.41 23.67
C ASN A 160 -18.73 -16.37 22.69
N GLU A 161 -17.52 -16.07 22.25
CA GLU A 161 -16.72 -17.03 21.45
C GLU A 161 -15.42 -17.36 22.18
N ILE A 162 -15.07 -18.66 22.21
CA ILE A 162 -13.75 -19.10 22.63
C ILE A 162 -12.80 -18.69 21.51
N GLU A 163 -11.81 -17.86 21.81
CA GLU A 163 -10.78 -17.47 20.85
C GLU A 163 -9.95 -18.71 20.49
N VAL A 164 -10.19 -19.26 19.30
CA VAL A 164 -9.43 -20.40 18.78
C VAL A 164 -8.16 -19.85 18.12
N PRO A 165 -6.96 -20.20 18.61
CA PRO A 165 -5.73 -19.76 17.98
C PRO A 165 -5.64 -20.29 16.54
N PRO A 166 -4.94 -19.59 15.64
CA PRO A 166 -4.73 -20.07 14.27
C PRO A 166 -3.99 -21.41 14.28
N SER A 167 -4.21 -22.21 13.24
CA SER A 167 -3.53 -23.51 13.09
C SER A 167 -2.01 -23.34 13.08
N ASN A 168 -1.33 -24.09 13.94
CA ASN A 168 0.13 -24.12 14.07
C ASN A 168 0.75 -25.37 13.44
N ILE A 169 -0.02 -26.16 12.67
CA ILE A 169 0.45 -27.42 12.08
C ILE A 169 1.65 -27.23 11.15
N ALA A 170 1.65 -26.16 10.34
CA ALA A 170 2.75 -25.86 9.42
C ALA A 170 4.06 -25.56 10.18
N VAL A 171 3.95 -24.84 11.31
CA VAL A 171 5.08 -24.55 12.20
C VAL A 171 5.61 -25.85 12.82
N HIS A 172 4.72 -26.71 13.30
CA HIS A 172 5.13 -27.99 13.88
C HIS A 172 5.79 -28.92 12.84
N LEU A 173 5.32 -28.93 11.59
CA LEU A 173 5.96 -29.67 10.50
C LEU A 173 7.32 -29.06 10.12
N GLY A 174 7.45 -27.74 10.08
CA GLY A 174 8.75 -27.07 9.90
C GLY A 174 9.75 -27.48 10.98
N ASN A 175 9.34 -27.41 12.24
CA ASN A 175 10.18 -27.84 13.37
C ASN A 175 10.58 -29.31 13.29
N LEU A 176 9.70 -30.19 12.79
CA LEU A 176 10.02 -31.60 12.57
C LEU A 176 11.13 -31.78 11.51
N LEU A 177 11.10 -30.99 10.44
CA LEU A 177 12.18 -30.99 9.43
C LEU A 177 13.51 -30.51 10.03
N ASP A 178 13.48 -29.43 10.82
CA ASP A 178 14.68 -28.82 11.40
C ASP A 178 15.31 -29.69 12.51
N ALA A 179 14.49 -30.34 13.34
CA ALA A 179 14.95 -31.21 14.41
C ALA A 179 15.55 -32.54 13.88
N GLY A 180 15.04 -33.03 12.74
CA GLY A 180 15.49 -34.31 12.16
C GLY A 180 15.02 -35.56 12.91
N ASP A 181 14.04 -35.43 13.80
CA ASP A 181 13.51 -36.53 14.59
C ASP A 181 12.74 -37.54 13.72
N GLY A 182 13.20 -38.78 13.64
CA GLY A 182 12.50 -39.85 12.91
C GLY A 182 12.64 -39.78 11.38
N VAL A 183 13.67 -39.07 10.89
CA VAL A 183 14.03 -39.09 9.46
C VAL A 183 14.34 -40.52 8.99
N ASP A 184 13.84 -40.87 7.81
CA ASP A 184 13.93 -42.21 7.23
C ASP A 184 14.47 -42.19 5.78
N VAL A 185 14.86 -41.02 5.28
CA VAL A 185 15.53 -40.83 3.99
C VAL A 185 16.52 -39.66 4.05
N ALA A 186 17.59 -39.76 3.26
CA ALA A 186 18.55 -38.67 3.07
C ALA A 186 18.74 -38.38 1.57
N PHE A 187 18.98 -37.12 1.21
CA PHE A 187 19.26 -36.69 -0.15
C PHE A 187 20.64 -36.06 -0.23
N SER A 188 21.46 -36.45 -1.20
CA SER A 188 22.70 -35.76 -1.53
C SER A 188 22.45 -34.83 -2.71
N VAL A 189 22.63 -33.52 -2.49
CA VAL A 189 22.38 -32.46 -3.47
C VAL A 189 23.57 -31.50 -3.46
N GLY A 190 24.31 -31.42 -4.57
CA GLY A 190 25.47 -30.51 -4.66
C GLY A 190 26.56 -30.74 -3.60
N GLY A 191 26.66 -31.95 -3.03
CA GLY A 191 27.59 -32.27 -1.94
C GLY A 191 27.04 -32.02 -0.54
N GLU A 192 25.87 -31.41 -0.40
CA GLU A 192 25.15 -31.28 0.87
C GLU A 192 24.20 -32.47 1.09
N THR A 193 24.00 -32.85 2.35
CA THR A 193 23.08 -33.93 2.74
C THR A 193 21.85 -33.34 3.43
N PHE A 194 20.66 -33.73 2.96
CA PHE A 194 19.37 -33.29 3.49
C PHE A 194 18.58 -34.50 3.99
N SER A 195 18.32 -34.55 5.29
CA SER A 195 17.47 -35.58 5.88
C SER A 195 15.99 -35.18 5.83
N ALA A 196 15.10 -36.15 5.58
CA ALA A 196 13.67 -35.89 5.47
C ALA A 196 12.83 -37.13 5.83
N HIS A 197 11.52 -36.99 5.67
CA HIS A 197 10.54 -38.01 6.03
C HIS A 197 9.78 -38.47 4.79
N LYS A 198 9.90 -39.76 4.42
CA LYS A 198 9.28 -40.33 3.22
C LYS A 198 7.78 -40.08 3.18
N ALA A 199 7.09 -40.23 4.32
CA ALA A 199 5.64 -40.03 4.42
C ALA A 199 5.21 -38.60 4.05
N VAL A 200 5.93 -37.59 4.52
CA VAL A 200 5.63 -36.18 4.23
C VAL A 200 5.89 -35.87 2.75
N LEU A 201 7.05 -36.31 2.23
CA LEU A 201 7.40 -36.13 0.82
C LEU A 201 6.38 -36.78 -0.11
N ALA A 202 6.01 -38.05 0.15
CA ALA A 202 5.06 -38.79 -0.66
C ALA A 202 3.63 -38.25 -0.60
N MET A 203 3.24 -37.62 0.51
CA MET A 203 1.94 -36.94 0.62
C MET A 203 1.88 -35.69 -0.25
N ARG A 204 3.00 -34.99 -0.43
CA ARG A 204 3.07 -33.66 -1.05
C ARG A 204 3.61 -33.67 -2.49
N SER A 205 4.17 -34.79 -2.92
CA SER A 205 4.71 -35.00 -4.27
C SER A 205 4.43 -36.42 -4.74
N PRO A 206 3.67 -36.60 -5.84
CA PRO A 206 3.46 -37.92 -6.43
C PRO A 206 4.77 -38.51 -7.00
N VAL A 207 5.72 -37.66 -7.39
CA VAL A 207 7.05 -38.09 -7.86
C VAL A 207 7.85 -38.70 -6.71
N PHE A 208 7.95 -38.02 -5.57
CA PHE A 208 8.58 -38.61 -4.38
C PHE A 208 7.84 -39.85 -3.89
N LYS A 209 6.50 -39.88 -3.97
CA LYS A 209 5.73 -41.07 -3.63
C LYS A 209 6.13 -42.27 -4.49
N ALA A 210 6.24 -42.08 -5.80
CA ALA A 210 6.66 -43.13 -6.71
C ALA A 210 8.13 -43.53 -6.51
N GLU A 211 9.02 -42.56 -6.26
CA GLU A 211 10.45 -42.80 -6.08
C GLU A 211 10.78 -43.53 -4.78
N LEU A 212 10.07 -43.19 -3.69
CA LEU A 212 10.36 -43.69 -2.33
C LEU A 212 9.55 -44.93 -1.95
N PHE A 213 8.35 -45.11 -2.51
CA PHE A 213 7.47 -46.24 -2.23
C PHE A 213 7.17 -47.12 -3.45
N GLY A 214 7.85 -46.88 -4.58
CA GLY A 214 7.72 -47.68 -5.78
C GLY A 214 8.32 -49.09 -5.64
N ARG A 215 7.90 -50.01 -6.51
CA ARG A 215 8.20 -51.45 -6.48
C ARG A 215 9.68 -51.86 -6.56
N MET A 216 10.64 -50.93 -6.66
CA MET A 216 12.04 -51.24 -6.96
C MET A 216 13.07 -50.83 -5.89
N ARG A 217 12.70 -50.26 -4.74
CA ARG A 217 13.71 -49.79 -3.76
C ARG A 217 13.24 -49.91 -2.31
N GLU A 218 13.38 -51.10 -1.73
CA GLU A 218 13.23 -51.37 -0.29
C GLU A 218 14.60 -51.43 0.40
N SER A 219 15.27 -50.29 0.58
CA SER A 219 16.42 -50.18 1.50
C SER A 219 16.03 -49.31 2.69
N LYS A 220 16.42 -49.75 3.90
CA LYS A 220 16.15 -49.06 5.18
C LYS A 220 16.94 -47.76 5.35
N GLU A 221 18.00 -47.56 4.58
CA GLU A 221 18.79 -46.32 4.55
C GLU A 221 19.04 -45.96 3.09
N GLN A 222 18.27 -44.99 2.60
CA GLN A 222 18.35 -44.53 1.21
C GLN A 222 18.97 -43.15 1.19
N LEU A 223 20.22 -43.10 0.73
CA LEU A 223 20.82 -41.88 0.23
C LEU A 223 20.42 -41.72 -1.24
N VAL A 224 19.53 -40.77 -1.52
CA VAL A 224 19.08 -40.45 -2.87
C VAL A 224 19.92 -39.32 -3.41
N THR A 225 20.61 -39.53 -4.53
CA THR A 225 21.41 -38.46 -5.17
C THR A 225 20.52 -37.67 -6.11
N ILE A 226 20.44 -36.34 -5.92
CA ILE A 226 19.75 -35.44 -6.83
C ILE A 226 20.82 -34.68 -7.63
N GLU A 227 20.94 -35.07 -8.89
CA GLU A 227 21.78 -34.39 -9.87
C GLU A 227 21.06 -33.15 -10.42
N GLU A 228 21.85 -32.16 -10.80
CA GLU A 228 21.41 -30.92 -11.48
C GLU A 228 20.42 -30.06 -10.67
N MET A 229 20.60 -29.99 -9.35
CA MET A 229 19.88 -29.06 -8.48
C MET A 229 20.83 -28.37 -7.51
N GLN A 230 20.66 -27.06 -7.34
CA GLN A 230 21.40 -26.31 -6.34
C GLN A 230 20.87 -26.61 -4.93
N PRO A 231 21.73 -26.73 -3.90
CA PRO A 231 21.30 -27.04 -2.54
C PRO A 231 20.22 -26.08 -2.01
N ASP A 232 20.35 -24.78 -2.29
CA ASP A 232 19.39 -23.75 -1.85
C ASP A 232 17.99 -23.92 -2.46
N VAL A 233 17.92 -24.38 -3.72
CA VAL A 233 16.66 -24.68 -4.41
C VAL A 233 16.00 -25.88 -3.76
N PHE A 234 16.77 -26.93 -3.48
CA PHE A 234 16.26 -28.12 -2.82
C PHE A 234 15.80 -27.84 -1.39
N ARG A 235 16.56 -27.01 -0.65
CA ARG A 235 16.17 -26.55 0.69
C ARG A 235 14.83 -25.81 0.68
N SER A 236 14.64 -24.92 -0.30
CA SER A 236 13.38 -24.19 -0.48
C SER A 236 12.22 -25.11 -0.87
N LEU A 237 12.47 -26.10 -1.73
CA LEU A 237 11.48 -27.13 -2.09
C LEU A 237 11.06 -27.95 -0.87
N LEU A 238 12.04 -28.45 -0.09
CA LEU A 238 11.77 -29.18 1.15
C LEU A 238 10.98 -28.34 2.14
N HIS A 239 11.42 -27.11 2.40
CA HIS A 239 10.72 -26.21 3.30
C HIS A 239 9.26 -26.04 2.89
N PHE A 240 8.98 -25.79 1.61
CA PHE A 240 7.62 -25.66 1.10
C PHE A 240 6.79 -26.94 1.24
N ILE A 241 7.41 -28.11 1.05
CA ILE A 241 6.72 -29.40 1.23
C ILE A 241 6.17 -29.53 2.65
N TYR A 242 6.95 -29.11 3.66
CA TYR A 242 6.56 -29.20 5.08
C TYR A 242 5.63 -28.08 5.54
N THR A 243 5.83 -26.86 5.05
CA THR A 243 5.21 -25.65 5.62
C THR A 243 4.18 -24.99 4.71
N ASP A 244 4.15 -25.34 3.42
CA ASP A 244 3.36 -24.67 2.37
C ASP A 244 3.69 -23.17 2.19
N SER A 245 4.86 -22.73 2.67
CA SER A 245 5.40 -21.37 2.52
C SER A 245 6.83 -21.37 1.95
N LEU A 246 7.30 -20.21 1.46
CA LEU A 246 8.71 -20.02 1.09
C LEU A 246 9.43 -19.17 2.13
N PRO A 247 10.72 -19.43 2.40
CA PRO A 247 11.53 -18.59 3.26
C PRO A 247 11.58 -17.16 2.72
N GLY A 248 11.35 -16.16 3.58
CA GLY A 248 11.45 -14.74 3.21
C GLY A 248 10.26 -14.16 2.42
N MET A 249 9.15 -14.87 2.27
CA MET A 249 7.92 -14.31 1.66
C MET A 249 7.25 -13.20 2.48
N ASP A 250 7.43 -13.23 3.79
CA ASP A 250 6.83 -12.26 4.72
C ASP A 250 7.69 -10.99 4.89
N ASP A 251 8.82 -10.89 4.19
CA ASP A 251 9.68 -9.72 4.20
C ASP A 251 9.31 -8.77 3.03
N PRO A 252 8.64 -7.64 3.29
CA PRO A 252 8.26 -6.68 2.25
C PRO A 252 9.46 -5.93 1.64
N GLU A 253 10.64 -5.99 2.27
CA GLU A 253 11.88 -5.35 1.80
C GLU A 253 12.86 -6.36 1.17
N GLY A 254 12.60 -7.66 1.32
CA GLY A 254 13.43 -8.74 0.81
C GLY A 254 13.36 -8.85 -0.72
N ASP A 255 14.47 -8.57 -1.41
CA ASP A 255 14.57 -8.87 -2.83
C ASP A 255 14.69 -10.38 -3.05
N VAL A 256 13.54 -11.06 -3.12
CA VAL A 256 13.45 -12.47 -3.56
C VAL A 256 14.19 -12.61 -4.90
N ASN A 257 15.31 -13.34 -4.87
CA ASN A 257 16.20 -13.57 -6.01
C ASN A 257 15.44 -14.26 -7.15
N LYS A 258 15.32 -13.58 -8.31
CA LYS A 258 14.54 -14.06 -9.46
C LYS A 258 15.10 -15.36 -10.04
N ASP A 259 16.43 -15.51 -10.07
CA ASP A 259 17.09 -16.74 -10.55
C ASP A 259 16.77 -17.93 -9.65
N MET A 260 16.72 -17.71 -8.32
CA MET A 260 16.29 -18.73 -7.37
C MET A 260 14.85 -19.20 -7.65
N ILE A 261 13.93 -18.26 -7.91
CA ILE A 261 12.53 -18.60 -8.21
C ILE A 261 12.40 -19.31 -9.56
N HIS A 262 13.21 -18.96 -10.55
CA HIS A 262 13.29 -19.68 -11.81
C HIS A 262 13.66 -21.14 -11.60
N HIS A 263 14.73 -21.42 -10.85
CA HIS A 263 15.13 -22.78 -10.54
C HIS A 263 14.12 -23.53 -9.66
N LEU A 264 13.47 -22.82 -8.74
CA LEU A 264 12.43 -23.41 -7.90
C LEU A 264 11.17 -23.77 -8.69
N LEU A 265 10.80 -23.01 -9.72
CA LEU A 265 9.71 -23.37 -10.64
C LEU A 265 10.03 -24.68 -11.37
N VAL A 266 11.26 -24.84 -11.86
CA VAL A 266 11.74 -26.07 -12.50
C VAL A 266 11.66 -27.25 -11.52
N ALA A 267 12.11 -27.06 -10.29
CA ALA A 267 12.07 -28.08 -9.25
C ALA A 267 10.63 -28.46 -8.88
N ALA A 268 9.74 -27.48 -8.74
CA ALA A 268 8.33 -27.69 -8.43
C ALA A 268 7.63 -28.50 -9.53
N ASP A 269 7.94 -28.24 -10.80
CA ASP A 269 7.45 -29.03 -11.93
C ASP A 269 8.04 -30.45 -11.93
N ARG A 270 9.36 -30.59 -11.76
CA ARG A 270 10.07 -31.88 -11.70
C ARG A 270 9.49 -32.82 -10.65
N TYR A 271 9.12 -32.28 -9.48
CA TYR A 271 8.56 -33.06 -8.37
C TYR A 271 7.03 -32.96 -8.26
N ALA A 272 6.36 -32.38 -9.25
CA ALA A 272 4.89 -32.23 -9.29
C ALA A 272 4.30 -31.63 -7.99
N VAL A 273 4.93 -30.57 -7.48
CA VAL A 273 4.42 -29.77 -6.36
C VAL A 273 3.64 -28.59 -6.95
N ASP A 274 2.45 -28.87 -7.48
CA ASP A 274 1.68 -27.94 -8.34
C ASP A 274 1.40 -26.58 -7.69
N ARG A 275 1.11 -26.59 -6.39
CA ARG A 275 0.88 -25.33 -5.65
C ARG A 275 2.14 -24.46 -5.59
N LEU A 276 3.30 -25.07 -5.36
CA LEU A 276 4.58 -24.34 -5.40
C LEU A 276 4.85 -23.80 -6.81
N LYS A 277 4.56 -24.60 -7.84
CA LYS A 277 4.71 -24.17 -9.24
C LYS A 277 3.85 -22.94 -9.54
N LEU A 278 2.61 -22.88 -9.04
CA LEU A 278 1.74 -21.70 -9.17
C LEU A 278 2.24 -20.50 -8.35
N VAL A 279 2.76 -20.74 -7.14
CA VAL A 279 3.36 -19.69 -6.30
C VAL A 279 4.57 -19.06 -7.00
N CYS A 280 5.47 -19.87 -7.57
CA CYS A 280 6.60 -19.38 -8.35
C CYS A 280 6.14 -18.55 -9.55
N GLN A 281 5.13 -19.04 -10.30
CA GLN A 281 4.53 -18.26 -11.39
C GLN A 281 4.00 -16.90 -10.90
N SER A 282 3.32 -16.85 -9.74
CA SER A 282 2.78 -15.60 -9.18
C SER A 282 3.88 -14.58 -8.88
N ILE A 283 4.98 -15.03 -8.28
CA ILE A 283 6.13 -14.17 -7.96
C ILE A 283 6.77 -13.64 -9.24
N LEU A 284 7.04 -14.52 -10.21
CA LEU A 284 7.64 -14.14 -11.50
C LEU A 284 6.76 -13.15 -12.27
N CYS A 285 5.43 -13.31 -12.21
CA CYS A 285 4.49 -12.33 -12.79
C CYS A 285 4.64 -10.95 -12.15
N LYS A 286 4.70 -10.87 -10.82
CA LYS A 286 4.77 -9.60 -10.08
C LYS A 286 6.10 -8.86 -10.26
N LYS A 287 7.18 -9.62 -10.47
CA LYS A 287 8.55 -9.08 -10.60
C LYS A 287 9.06 -9.08 -12.05
N LEU A 288 8.17 -9.19 -13.04
CA LEU A 288 8.54 -9.26 -14.44
C LEU A 288 9.16 -7.93 -14.92
N ASP A 289 10.30 -8.00 -15.59
CA ASP A 289 10.97 -6.84 -16.19
C ASP A 289 11.63 -7.17 -17.54
N VAL A 290 12.23 -6.15 -18.17
CA VAL A 290 12.87 -6.25 -19.48
C VAL A 290 13.99 -7.29 -19.50
N GLU A 291 14.79 -7.37 -18.44
CA GLU A 291 15.95 -8.27 -18.37
C GLU A 291 15.53 -9.73 -18.19
N THR A 292 14.44 -9.97 -17.44
CA THR A 292 14.03 -11.32 -17.03
C THR A 292 12.92 -11.92 -17.88
N VAL A 293 12.12 -11.12 -18.60
CA VAL A 293 10.94 -11.62 -19.32
C VAL A 293 11.25 -12.72 -20.34
N SER A 294 12.40 -12.66 -21.00
CA SER A 294 12.81 -13.68 -21.97
C SER A 294 13.10 -15.03 -21.30
N ALA A 295 13.77 -15.03 -20.14
CA ALA A 295 14.05 -16.24 -19.38
C ALA A 295 12.75 -16.82 -18.79
N THR A 296 11.89 -15.95 -18.22
CA THR A 296 10.56 -16.33 -17.71
C THR A 296 9.70 -16.97 -18.80
N LEU A 297 9.67 -16.39 -20.00
CA LEU A 297 8.91 -16.92 -21.13
C LEU A 297 9.43 -18.29 -21.56
N ALA A 298 10.75 -18.47 -21.67
CA ALA A 298 11.35 -19.75 -22.03
C ALA A 298 10.92 -20.87 -21.06
N LEU A 299 11.00 -20.61 -19.75
CA LEU A 299 10.57 -21.56 -18.72
C LEU A 299 9.06 -21.81 -18.76
N ALA A 300 8.26 -20.78 -19.02
CA ALA A 300 6.82 -20.94 -19.14
C ALA A 300 6.44 -21.90 -20.28
N TYR A 301 7.14 -21.85 -21.42
CA TYR A 301 7.02 -22.85 -22.48
C TYR A 301 7.49 -24.24 -22.05
N GLN A 302 8.71 -24.33 -21.50
CA GLN A 302 9.32 -25.60 -21.12
C GLN A 302 8.49 -26.37 -20.10
N HIS A 303 7.87 -25.68 -19.15
CA HIS A 303 7.11 -26.27 -18.04
C HIS A 303 5.59 -26.13 -18.19
N ASN A 304 5.09 -25.82 -19.40
CA ASN A 304 3.66 -25.73 -19.68
C ASN A 304 2.88 -24.79 -18.73
N CYS A 305 3.43 -23.61 -18.45
CA CYS A 305 2.80 -22.60 -17.60
C CYS A 305 2.01 -21.60 -18.46
N ASP A 306 0.86 -22.01 -19.01
CA ASP A 306 0.14 -21.25 -20.06
C ASP A 306 -0.20 -19.80 -19.67
N ARG A 307 -0.70 -19.58 -18.46
CA ARG A 307 -1.01 -18.23 -17.97
C ARG A 307 0.23 -17.34 -17.87
N LEU A 308 1.37 -17.91 -17.45
CA LEU A 308 2.63 -17.16 -17.38
C LEU A 308 3.16 -16.83 -18.79
N LYS A 309 2.96 -17.74 -19.78
CA LYS A 309 3.27 -17.44 -21.19
C LYS A 309 2.48 -16.22 -21.65
N ASP A 310 1.17 -16.22 -21.42
CA ASP A 310 0.30 -15.14 -21.85
C ASP A 310 0.70 -13.77 -21.29
N ILE A 311 1.02 -13.72 -20.00
CA ILE A 311 1.47 -12.51 -19.30
C ILE A 311 2.81 -12.03 -19.84
N CYS A 312 3.76 -12.93 -20.07
CA CYS A 312 5.06 -12.57 -20.65
C CYS A 312 4.92 -12.02 -22.07
N LEU A 313 4.06 -12.64 -22.90
CA LEU A 313 3.79 -12.15 -24.25
C LEU A 313 3.12 -10.77 -24.22
N GLU A 314 2.12 -10.57 -23.36
CA GLU A 314 1.46 -9.28 -23.17
C GLU A 314 2.45 -8.19 -22.76
N PHE A 315 3.36 -8.49 -21.82
CA PHE A 315 4.42 -7.57 -21.41
C PHE A 315 5.33 -7.17 -22.58
N ILE A 316 5.83 -8.15 -23.36
CA ILE A 316 6.71 -7.89 -24.52
C ILE A 316 5.98 -7.04 -25.57
N THR A 317 4.69 -7.28 -25.78
CA THR A 317 3.89 -6.57 -26.78
C THR A 317 3.22 -5.30 -26.27
N SER A 318 3.45 -4.91 -25.01
CA SER A 318 2.77 -3.77 -24.37
C SER A 318 3.10 -2.43 -25.03
N SER A 319 4.31 -2.28 -25.57
CA SER A 319 4.72 -1.13 -26.35
C SER A 319 5.91 -1.46 -27.27
N ALA A 320 6.09 -0.64 -28.31
CA ALA A 320 7.27 -0.76 -29.18
C ALA A 320 8.58 -0.54 -28.42
N THR A 321 8.60 0.39 -27.45
CA THR A 321 9.81 0.70 -26.67
C THR A 321 10.22 -0.44 -25.74
N VAL A 322 9.25 -1.14 -25.13
CA VAL A 322 9.52 -2.35 -24.33
C VAL A 322 10.05 -3.46 -25.23
N MET A 323 9.42 -3.68 -26.39
CA MET A 323 9.86 -4.69 -27.35
C MET A 323 11.31 -4.45 -27.79
N ASP A 324 11.67 -3.23 -28.18
CA ASP A 324 13.03 -2.89 -28.60
C ASP A 324 14.04 -3.11 -27.47
N SER A 325 13.68 -2.73 -26.24
CA SER A 325 14.52 -2.95 -25.05
C SER A 325 14.74 -4.44 -24.79
N VAL A 326 13.69 -5.26 -24.86
CA VAL A 326 13.78 -6.72 -24.69
C VAL A 326 14.66 -7.33 -25.79
N VAL A 327 14.50 -6.93 -27.05
CA VAL A 327 15.28 -7.44 -28.19
C VAL A 327 16.78 -7.19 -28.02
N ALA A 328 17.16 -6.09 -27.36
CA ALA A 328 18.55 -5.76 -27.07
C ALA A 328 19.19 -6.66 -26.00
N THR A 329 18.38 -7.31 -25.14
CA THR A 329 18.89 -8.13 -24.02
C THR A 329 19.59 -9.41 -24.49
N GLN A 330 20.52 -9.90 -23.67
CA GLN A 330 21.11 -11.24 -23.88
C GLN A 330 20.06 -12.34 -23.68
N GLY A 331 19.08 -12.13 -22.80
CA GLY A 331 17.96 -13.04 -22.58
C GLY A 331 17.18 -13.33 -23.87
N TYR A 332 16.89 -12.29 -24.67
CA TYR A 332 16.18 -12.46 -25.95
C TYR A 332 17.01 -13.24 -26.99
N LYS A 333 18.33 -12.99 -27.07
CA LYS A 333 19.22 -13.76 -27.93
C LYS A 333 19.25 -15.24 -27.54
N ASN A 334 19.25 -15.53 -26.24
CA ASN A 334 19.18 -16.89 -25.72
C ASN A 334 17.84 -17.55 -26.07
N LEU A 335 16.72 -16.85 -25.84
CA LEU A 335 15.37 -17.30 -26.18
C LEU A 335 15.25 -17.66 -27.66
N LYS A 336 15.81 -16.85 -28.56
CA LYS A 336 15.84 -17.13 -30.01
C LYS A 336 16.54 -18.44 -30.36
N ARG A 337 17.54 -18.85 -29.58
CA ARG A 337 18.29 -20.09 -29.80
C ARG A 337 17.61 -21.29 -29.16
N THR A 338 17.08 -21.15 -27.95
CA THR A 338 16.57 -22.27 -27.15
C THR A 338 15.08 -22.54 -27.35
N CYS A 339 14.30 -21.53 -27.73
CA CYS A 339 12.84 -21.61 -27.79
C CYS A 339 12.28 -20.75 -28.96
N PRO A 340 12.58 -21.07 -30.25
CA PRO A 340 12.17 -20.24 -31.38
C PRO A 340 10.65 -20.10 -31.55
N TRP A 341 9.87 -21.11 -31.12
CA TRP A 341 8.41 -21.10 -31.22
C TRP A 341 7.77 -20.01 -30.34
N ALA A 342 8.37 -19.68 -29.19
CA ALA A 342 7.89 -18.60 -28.33
C ALA A 342 7.89 -17.25 -29.05
N LEU A 343 8.84 -17.05 -29.97
CA LEU A 343 8.90 -15.84 -30.79
C LEU A 343 7.79 -15.84 -31.84
N VAL A 344 7.51 -16.98 -32.47
CA VAL A 344 6.41 -17.12 -33.45
C VAL A 344 5.08 -16.73 -32.81
N ASP A 345 4.79 -17.26 -31.62
CA ASP A 345 3.57 -16.92 -30.88
C ASP A 345 3.50 -15.43 -30.50
N ALA A 346 4.63 -14.84 -30.08
CA ALA A 346 4.73 -13.41 -29.81
C ALA A 346 4.40 -12.55 -31.05
N PHE A 347 4.92 -12.94 -32.22
CA PHE A 347 4.65 -12.30 -33.49
C PHE A 347 3.18 -12.45 -33.92
N GLU A 348 2.56 -13.61 -33.70
CA GLU A 348 1.15 -13.81 -34.02
C GLU A 348 0.23 -13.00 -33.10
N LYS A 349 0.56 -12.93 -31.81
CA LYS A 349 -0.22 -12.18 -30.81
C LYS A 349 -0.13 -10.67 -31.03
N SER A 350 1.05 -10.14 -31.37
CA SER A 350 1.23 -8.70 -31.67
C SER A 350 0.41 -8.24 -32.89
N ARG A 351 0.26 -9.09 -33.92
CA ARG A 351 -0.58 -8.81 -35.10
C ARG A 351 -2.07 -8.77 -34.80
N LYS A 352 -2.53 -9.47 -33.76
CA LYS A 352 -3.94 -9.44 -33.31
C LYS A 352 -4.24 -8.13 -32.58
N PHE A 353 -3.31 -7.61 -31.78
CA PHE A 353 -3.45 -6.32 -31.09
C PHE A 353 -3.39 -5.09 -32.01
N HIS A 354 -2.67 -5.16 -33.14
CA HIS A 354 -2.65 -4.06 -34.13
C HIS A 354 -3.89 -4.03 -35.04
N LYS A 355 -4.82 -5.00 -34.91
CA LYS A 355 -6.04 -5.11 -35.71
C LYS A 355 -7.33 -4.88 -34.89
N ALA A 356 -7.22 -4.67 -33.58
CA ALA A 356 -8.29 -4.28 -32.68
C ALA A 356 -8.10 -2.81 -32.30
#